data_AF-A0A0S8E5A3-F1
#
_entry.id   AF-A0A0S8E5A3-F1
#
_cell.length_a   1.000
_cell.length_b   1.000
_cell.length_c   1.000
_cell.angle_alpha   90.00
_cell.angle_beta   90.00
_cell.angle_gamma   90.00
#
_symmetry.space_group_name_H-M   'P 1'
#
loop_
_entity.id
_entity.type
_entity.pdbx_description
1 polymer ?
#
loop_
_entity_poly.entity_id
_entity_poly.type
_entity_poly.pdbx_seq_one_letter_code
_entity_poly.pdbx_strand_id
1 'polypeptide(L)'
;MNFRKEMVMSRAGKGPIKLAQAVVIAWALLPGEGTVHAQNRWEAMYNVRIENVTVTPRDPRTAVVRFDIAWDSSWRDKTNHDAAWVFFKVRADGKADWQHIRLAADKVLNPTGCGHEKGPTALEFIVPDGDDGFTGMFVRRAAKGKGALSARGITAVWDFTANKGITKDTKVSMRAFGIEMVYVAEGPFYLGSGGAEVNGFYMYTDGSQHTQPYRVTSAGAIPTGRGNGRLWARKGAQPEDGGEIPAAFPNGYTAFYCMKRHITWNQYAGFLNTLTAAQAAARCPEERRRVIRSGEPPNCTYSAARRGAAKGLSWADCAAWAAWAALRPMTELEWEKAIRGPREPVPDEVGPSYWNIPFGHWFWVPLHDRDGERPVTVGNVKGRRFRGTHGRGTATLPADWPQDDAVGAGIRSCGRTGATTRLSDRLYAAAVEPERKPPFPASPWNVYDSRVAELHPLPWRGVRTAPKEVGP
;
A
#
# COMPACT_ATOMS: atom_id res chain seq x y z
N MET A 1 78.19 52.47 -34.99
CA MET A 1 78.66 51.13 -34.59
C MET A 1 77.60 50.12 -34.99
N ASN A 2 77.97 49.21 -35.89
CA ASN A 2 77.19 48.08 -36.38
C ASN A 2 76.84 47.10 -35.25
N PHE A 3 75.64 46.52 -35.26
CA PHE A 3 75.45 45.10 -35.61
C PHE A 3 73.97 44.82 -35.94
N ARG A 4 73.78 44.08 -37.04
CA ARG A 4 72.52 43.65 -37.65
C ARG A 4 72.05 42.28 -37.12
N LYS A 5 70.80 41.95 -37.51
CA LYS A 5 70.12 40.65 -37.68
C LYS A 5 69.22 40.25 -36.50
N GLU A 6 67.98 39.80 -36.67
CA GLU A 6 67.33 39.15 -37.82
C GLU A 6 65.80 39.28 -37.73
N MET A 7 65.14 39.27 -38.89
CA MET A 7 63.69 39.24 -39.07
C MET A 7 63.24 37.79 -39.26
N VAL A 8 62.19 37.35 -38.55
CA VAL A 8 61.39 36.20 -38.98
C VAL A 8 59.91 36.54 -38.81
N MET A 9 59.22 36.65 -39.94
CA MET A 9 57.77 36.47 -40.00
C MET A 9 57.44 34.99 -39.80
N SER A 10 56.40 34.67 -39.03
CA SER A 10 55.58 33.50 -39.38
C SER A 10 54.12 33.69 -38.99
N ARG A 11 53.28 33.23 -39.92
CA ARG A 11 51.82 33.28 -39.94
C ARG A 11 51.21 32.28 -38.96
N ALA A 12 49.93 32.55 -38.71
CA ALA A 12 48.83 31.60 -38.55
C ALA A 12 48.63 30.98 -37.16
N GLY A 13 47.43 31.24 -36.64
CA GLY A 13 46.87 30.57 -35.48
C GLY A 13 45.50 31.11 -35.08
N LYS A 14 44.60 31.39 -36.03
CA LYS A 14 43.17 31.52 -35.75
C LYS A 14 42.65 30.14 -35.33
N GLY A 15 42.79 29.81 -34.05
CA GLY A 15 42.06 28.71 -33.42
C GLY A 15 40.79 29.28 -32.79
N PRO A 16 39.59 28.79 -33.11
CA PRO A 16 38.39 29.22 -32.41
C PRO A 16 38.50 28.74 -30.97
N ILE A 17 38.46 29.68 -30.02
CA ILE A 17 38.07 29.38 -28.66
C ILE A 17 36.66 28.80 -28.77
N LYS A 18 36.56 27.47 -28.74
CA LYS A 18 35.28 26.79 -28.56
C LYS A 18 34.81 27.19 -27.16
N LEU A 19 34.05 28.27 -27.07
CA LEU A 19 33.01 28.38 -26.05
C LEU A 19 32.15 27.14 -26.26
N ALA A 20 32.41 26.10 -25.47
CA ALA A 20 31.45 25.04 -25.29
C ALA A 20 30.24 25.72 -24.65
N GLN A 21 29.29 26.15 -25.49
CA GLN A 21 27.93 26.37 -25.08
C GLN A 21 27.48 25.04 -24.48
N ALA A 22 27.59 24.91 -23.16
CA ALA A 22 26.91 23.89 -22.41
C ALA A 22 25.43 24.20 -22.55
N VAL A 23 24.85 23.67 -23.63
CA VAL A 23 23.43 23.63 -23.87
C VAL A 23 22.87 22.70 -22.79
N VAL A 24 22.57 23.27 -21.62
CA VAL A 24 21.79 22.63 -20.57
C VAL A 24 20.38 22.50 -21.13
N ILE A 25 20.11 21.40 -21.84
CA ILE A 25 18.74 21.02 -22.18
C ILE A 25 18.11 20.53 -20.88
N ALA A 26 17.50 21.49 -20.18
CA ALA A 26 16.72 21.32 -18.99
C ALA A 26 15.56 20.34 -19.24
N TRP A 27 15.15 19.65 -18.16
CA TRP A 27 14.10 18.65 -18.10
C TRP A 27 12.75 19.26 -18.47
N ALA A 28 12.43 19.31 -19.77
CA ALA A 28 11.07 19.56 -20.22
C ALA A 28 10.26 18.27 -20.02
N LEU A 29 9.41 18.23 -18.99
CA LEU A 29 8.33 17.26 -18.96
C LEU A 29 7.41 17.55 -20.15
N LEU A 30 7.17 16.55 -20.98
CA LEU A 30 5.88 16.47 -21.63
C LEU A 30 4.86 16.12 -20.54
N PRO A 31 3.70 16.80 -20.46
CA PRO A 31 2.64 16.42 -19.54
C PRO A 31 2.33 14.94 -19.76
N GLY A 32 2.58 14.12 -18.75
CA GLY A 32 2.35 12.69 -18.85
C GLY A 32 0.87 12.42 -18.98
N GLU A 33 0.42 11.99 -20.16
CA GLU A 33 -0.84 11.28 -20.29
C GLU A 33 -0.78 10.04 -19.39
N GLY A 34 -1.46 10.11 -18.24
CA GLY A 34 -1.53 9.02 -17.27
C GLY A 34 -1.26 9.38 -15.81
N THR A 35 -1.24 10.66 -15.42
CA THR A 35 -1.73 10.99 -14.07
C THR A 35 -3.11 10.38 -13.92
N VAL A 36 -3.30 9.54 -12.90
CA VAL A 36 -4.63 9.05 -12.54
C VAL A 36 -5.38 10.25 -11.98
N HIS A 37 -5.95 11.06 -12.88
CA HIS A 37 -6.76 12.20 -12.52
C HIS A 37 -8.03 11.67 -11.86
N ALA A 38 -8.34 12.17 -10.67
CA ALA A 38 -9.71 12.16 -10.19
C ALA A 38 -10.48 13.16 -11.06
N GLN A 39 -11.21 12.67 -12.07
CA GLN A 39 -11.90 13.50 -13.06
C GLN A 39 -13.13 14.22 -12.48
N ASN A 40 -13.47 14.00 -11.20
CA ASN A 40 -14.61 14.61 -10.52
C ASN A 40 -14.53 14.50 -8.98
N ARG A 41 -15.39 15.28 -8.32
CA ARG A 41 -15.55 15.37 -6.85
C ARG A 41 -15.79 14.02 -6.17
N TRP A 42 -16.35 13.02 -6.86
CA TRP A 42 -16.58 11.69 -6.28
C TRP A 42 -15.32 10.83 -6.30
N GLU A 43 -14.45 10.96 -7.30
CA GLU A 43 -13.15 10.27 -7.33
C GLU A 43 -12.13 10.86 -6.34
N ALA A 44 -12.24 12.15 -6.02
CA ALA A 44 -11.50 12.80 -4.94
C ALA A 44 -11.88 12.27 -3.54
N MET A 45 -13.10 11.74 -3.39
CA MET A 45 -13.57 11.14 -2.15
C MET A 45 -12.91 9.76 -1.86
N TYR A 46 -12.36 9.10 -2.88
CA TYR A 46 -11.78 7.75 -2.80
C TYR A 46 -10.27 7.70 -3.10
N ASN A 47 -9.66 8.78 -3.58
CA ASN A 47 -8.26 8.78 -4.01
C ASN A 47 -7.54 10.08 -3.61
N VAL A 48 -6.26 9.94 -3.31
CA VAL A 48 -5.32 11.08 -3.24
C VAL A 48 -5.07 11.57 -4.66
N ARG A 49 -5.32 12.86 -4.91
CA ARG A 49 -4.99 13.52 -6.17
C ARG A 49 -3.57 14.06 -6.12
N ILE A 50 -2.76 13.74 -7.13
CA ILE A 50 -1.41 14.28 -7.30
C ILE A 50 -1.30 14.90 -8.69
N GLU A 51 -0.87 16.15 -8.75
CA GLU A 51 -0.83 16.97 -9.98
C GLU A 51 0.49 17.74 -10.07
N ASN A 52 0.74 18.35 -11.23
CA ASN A 52 1.88 19.26 -11.45
C ASN A 52 3.24 18.64 -11.09
N VAL A 53 3.41 17.34 -11.36
CA VAL A 53 4.66 16.62 -11.10
C VAL A 53 5.77 17.19 -11.98
N THR A 54 6.83 17.67 -11.35
CA THR A 54 8.02 18.22 -12.00
C THR A 54 9.29 17.66 -11.38
N VAL A 55 10.38 17.63 -12.15
CA VAL A 55 11.68 17.14 -11.69
C VAL A 55 12.73 18.18 -12.02
N THR A 56 13.55 18.51 -11.03
CA THR A 56 14.67 19.45 -11.21
C THR A 56 15.95 18.85 -10.65
N PRO A 57 17.09 18.93 -11.35
CA PRO A 57 18.38 18.49 -10.80
C PRO A 57 18.69 19.19 -9.47
N ARG A 58 19.19 18.45 -8.49
CA ARG A 58 19.67 18.98 -7.21
C ARG A 58 21.18 18.94 -7.12
N ASP A 59 21.76 17.79 -7.45
CA ASP A 59 23.19 17.50 -7.41
C ASP A 59 23.54 16.35 -8.38
N PRO A 60 24.82 15.91 -8.50
CA PRO A 60 25.21 14.85 -9.43
C PRO A 60 24.58 13.47 -9.20
N ARG A 61 23.86 13.25 -8.09
CA ARG A 61 23.22 11.97 -7.73
C ARG A 61 21.73 12.09 -7.47
N THR A 62 21.24 13.28 -7.10
CA THR A 62 19.85 13.48 -6.71
C THR A 62 19.12 14.57 -7.51
N ALA A 63 17.80 14.43 -7.57
CA ALA A 63 16.87 15.40 -8.14
C ALA A 63 15.74 15.72 -7.14
N VAL A 64 15.16 16.90 -7.23
CA VAL A 64 13.93 17.25 -6.52
C VAL A 64 12.73 16.90 -7.39
N VAL A 65 11.87 16.03 -6.90
CA VAL A 65 10.53 15.81 -7.43
C VAL A 65 9.59 16.78 -6.72
N ARG A 66 8.89 17.61 -7.47
CA ARG A 66 7.93 18.58 -6.95
C ARG A 66 6.53 18.29 -7.47
N PHE A 67 5.51 18.36 -6.62
CA PHE A 67 4.12 18.05 -6.99
C PHE A 67 3.10 18.73 -6.07
N ASP A 68 1.85 18.78 -6.51
CA ASP A 68 0.72 19.21 -5.71
C ASP A 68 -0.08 17.99 -5.24
N ILE A 69 -0.67 18.06 -4.04
CA ILE A 69 -1.44 16.95 -3.45
C ILE A 69 -2.76 17.43 -2.86
N ALA A 70 -3.82 16.62 -3.00
CA ALA A 70 -5.10 16.87 -2.34
C ALA A 70 -5.91 15.61 -2.02
N TRP A 71 -6.66 15.62 -0.92
CA TRP A 71 -7.69 14.61 -0.58
C TRP A 71 -8.72 15.17 0.42
N ASP A 72 -9.94 14.61 0.44
CA ASP A 72 -11.11 15.28 1.04
C ASP A 72 -11.28 15.05 2.55
N SER A 73 -10.75 13.95 3.09
CA SER A 73 -11.07 13.50 4.45
C SER A 73 -9.84 13.38 5.34
N SER A 74 -8.94 14.36 5.29
CA SER A 74 -7.75 14.36 6.13
C SER A 74 -8.07 14.68 7.59
N TRP A 75 -7.36 14.06 8.53
CA TRP A 75 -7.49 14.37 9.95
C TRP A 75 -6.23 14.01 10.75
N ARG A 76 -6.02 14.75 11.84
CA ARG A 76 -5.08 14.44 12.91
C ARG A 76 -5.68 14.92 14.23
N ASP A 77 -5.64 14.08 15.25
CA ASP A 77 -6.07 14.41 16.60
C ASP A 77 -4.96 14.07 17.61
N LYS A 78 -5.31 13.89 18.89
CA LYS A 78 -4.34 13.59 19.96
C LYS A 78 -3.88 12.13 20.01
N THR A 79 -4.64 11.24 19.36
CA THR A 79 -4.54 9.79 19.47
C THR A 79 -4.21 9.12 18.15
N ASN A 80 -4.61 9.72 17.02
CA ASN A 80 -4.41 9.13 15.71
C ASN A 80 -4.41 10.18 14.59
N HIS A 81 -4.06 9.75 13.37
CA HIS A 81 -4.08 10.55 12.16
C HIS A 81 -4.25 9.69 10.90
N ASP A 82 -4.65 10.36 9.82
CA ASP A 82 -4.48 9.84 8.48
C ASP A 82 -3.22 10.41 7.80
N ALA A 83 -2.81 9.75 6.73
CA ALA A 83 -1.70 10.19 5.89
C ALA A 83 -1.91 9.71 4.45
N ALA A 84 -1.29 10.40 3.49
CA ALA A 84 -1.16 9.89 2.13
C ALA A 84 0.19 9.18 1.97
N TRP A 85 0.19 7.89 1.63
CA TRP A 85 1.39 7.20 1.14
C TRP A 85 1.61 7.57 -0.32
N VAL A 86 2.71 8.25 -0.62
CA VAL A 86 3.08 8.76 -1.93
C VAL A 86 4.33 8.05 -2.44
N PHE A 87 4.26 7.54 -3.66
CA PHE A 87 5.40 6.91 -4.33
C PHE A 87 5.38 7.18 -5.83
N PHE A 88 6.51 6.91 -6.49
CA PHE A 88 6.71 7.32 -7.88
C PHE A 88 7.24 6.17 -8.75
N LYS A 89 6.93 6.25 -10.04
CA LYS A 89 7.49 5.44 -11.11
C LYS A 89 8.12 6.35 -12.15
N VAL A 90 9.27 5.94 -12.66
CA VAL A 90 10.06 6.70 -13.63
C VAL A 90 10.49 5.80 -14.77
N ARG A 91 10.59 6.35 -15.97
CA ARG A 91 11.24 5.71 -17.11
C ARG A 91 12.00 6.75 -17.90
N ALA A 92 13.09 6.35 -18.54
CA ALA A 92 13.70 7.21 -19.56
C ALA A 92 12.69 7.47 -20.68
N ASP A 93 12.69 8.68 -21.22
CA ASP A 93 11.76 9.06 -22.29
C ASP A 93 11.91 8.13 -23.51
N GLY A 94 10.76 7.74 -24.08
CA GLY A 94 10.70 6.79 -25.20
C GLY A 94 11.01 5.33 -24.82
N LYS A 95 11.30 5.01 -23.56
CA LYS A 95 11.41 3.62 -23.09
C LYS A 95 10.07 3.12 -22.54
N ALA A 96 9.85 1.81 -22.62
CA ALA A 96 8.65 1.17 -22.11
C ALA A 96 8.74 0.86 -20.60
N ASP A 97 9.93 0.54 -20.11
CA ASP A 97 10.12 -0.03 -18.77
C ASP A 97 10.06 1.02 -17.67
N TRP A 98 9.00 0.94 -16.85
CA TRP A 98 8.87 1.72 -15.63
C TRP A 98 9.71 1.11 -14.50
N GLN A 99 10.42 1.98 -13.78
CA GLN A 99 11.19 1.66 -12.59
C GLN A 99 10.62 2.40 -11.40
N HIS A 100 10.70 1.81 -10.22
CA HIS A 100 10.31 2.49 -9.00
C HIS A 100 11.39 3.46 -8.55
N ILE A 101 10.97 4.63 -8.08
CA ILE A 101 11.89 5.63 -7.54
C ILE A 101 12.34 5.23 -6.13
N ARG A 102 13.64 5.41 -5.86
CA ARG A 102 14.17 5.40 -4.50
C ARG A 102 14.40 6.84 -4.04
N LEU A 103 13.80 7.21 -2.91
CA LEU A 103 13.99 8.51 -2.29
C LEU A 103 15.33 8.58 -1.55
N ALA A 104 15.88 9.78 -1.40
CA ALA A 104 17.00 10.06 -0.51
C ALA A 104 16.49 10.83 0.70
N ALA A 105 16.81 10.36 1.90
CA ALA A 105 16.44 11.02 3.15
C ALA A 105 17.55 10.80 4.18
N ASP A 106 17.90 11.87 4.90
CA ASP A 106 18.90 11.89 5.97
C ASP A 106 18.30 11.53 7.34
N LYS A 107 16.98 11.57 7.47
CA LYS A 107 16.20 11.21 8.66
C LYS A 107 14.78 10.81 8.28
N VAL A 108 14.09 10.12 9.18
CA VAL A 108 12.73 9.61 8.93
C VAL A 108 11.70 10.74 8.85
N LEU A 109 11.66 11.61 9.86
CA LEU A 109 10.68 12.70 9.97
C LEU A 109 11.27 14.02 9.44
N ASN A 110 10.56 14.62 8.48
CA ASN A 110 10.89 15.86 7.80
C ASN A 110 12.35 15.90 7.26
N PRO A 111 12.77 14.92 6.44
CA PRO A 111 14.12 14.91 5.88
C PRO A 111 14.46 16.15 5.08
N THR A 112 15.75 16.45 5.01
CA THR A 112 16.28 17.63 4.31
C THR A 112 15.93 17.58 2.82
N GLY A 113 15.22 18.60 2.35
CA GLY A 113 14.72 18.70 0.97
C GLY A 113 13.28 18.22 0.78
N CYS A 114 12.65 17.65 1.81
CA CYS A 114 11.20 17.47 1.84
C CYS A 114 10.52 18.67 2.49
N GLY A 115 9.46 19.16 1.86
CA GLY A 115 8.80 20.39 2.25
C GLY A 115 7.58 20.67 1.38
N HIS A 116 6.95 21.82 1.59
CA HIS A 116 5.87 22.31 0.74
C HIS A 116 5.84 23.84 0.74
N GLU A 117 5.14 24.43 -0.23
CA GLU A 117 4.90 25.87 -0.22
C GLU A 117 4.04 26.28 0.97
N LYS A 118 4.29 27.49 1.50
CA LYS A 118 3.48 28.02 2.60
C LYS A 118 2.00 27.99 2.21
N GLY A 119 1.20 27.34 3.05
CA GLY A 119 -0.23 27.14 2.82
C GLY A 119 -1.00 27.10 4.14
N PRO A 120 -2.33 26.97 4.08
CA PRO A 120 -3.20 27.03 5.26
C PRO A 120 -3.05 25.81 6.19
N THR A 121 -2.52 24.70 5.68
CA THR A 121 -2.26 23.48 6.46
C THR A 121 -0.77 23.17 6.38
N ALA A 122 -0.08 23.19 7.53
CA ALA A 122 1.28 22.70 7.65
C ALA A 122 1.31 21.16 7.58
N LEU A 123 2.34 20.61 6.92
CA LEU A 123 2.50 19.19 6.69
C LEU A 123 3.80 18.64 7.28
N GLU A 124 3.75 17.35 7.62
CA GLU A 124 4.93 16.54 7.94
C GLU A 124 5.13 15.49 6.86
N PHE A 125 6.41 15.19 6.61
CA PHE A 125 6.87 14.22 5.62
C PHE A 125 7.62 13.11 6.33
N ILE A 126 7.23 11.86 6.09
CA ILE A 126 7.87 10.70 6.71
C ILE A 126 8.41 9.83 5.59
N VAL A 127 9.72 9.67 5.51
CA VAL A 127 10.36 8.73 4.58
C VAL A 127 10.84 7.53 5.40
N PRO A 128 10.16 6.37 5.34
CA PRO A 128 10.60 5.18 6.04
C PRO A 128 12.02 4.80 5.63
N ASP A 129 12.88 4.52 6.59
CA ASP A 129 14.26 4.04 6.39
C ASP A 129 14.31 2.49 6.36
N GLY A 130 15.52 1.94 6.39
CA GLY A 130 15.75 0.49 6.37
C GLY A 130 15.79 -0.15 4.98
N ASP A 131 15.92 -1.47 4.95
CA ASP A 131 16.17 -2.27 3.74
C ASP A 131 15.02 -2.22 2.73
N ASP A 132 13.79 -2.06 3.21
CA ASP A 132 12.58 -1.89 2.39
C ASP A 132 11.99 -0.46 2.48
N GLY A 133 12.76 0.45 3.08
CA GLY A 133 12.54 1.89 3.11
C GLY A 133 12.85 2.61 1.81
N PHE A 134 12.70 3.93 1.84
CA PHE A 134 12.98 4.88 0.75
C PHE A 134 12.18 4.61 -0.53
N THR A 135 11.11 3.83 -0.45
CA THR A 135 10.23 3.46 -1.57
C THR A 135 9.04 4.43 -1.73
N GLY A 136 8.95 5.42 -0.85
CA GLY A 136 7.90 6.43 -0.85
C GLY A 136 7.96 7.26 0.42
N MET A 137 6.96 8.12 0.60
CA MET A 137 6.81 8.95 1.79
C MET A 137 5.36 8.96 2.27
N PHE A 138 5.14 9.13 3.57
CA PHE A 138 3.86 9.58 4.08
C PHE A 138 3.82 11.09 4.15
N VAL A 139 2.69 11.67 3.73
CA VAL A 139 2.37 13.10 3.88
C VAL A 139 1.18 13.20 4.83
N ARG A 140 1.32 13.90 5.95
CA ARG A 140 0.24 14.08 6.94
C ARG A 140 0.15 15.52 7.43
N ARG A 141 -0.97 15.87 8.09
CA ARG A 141 -1.10 17.14 8.82
C ARG A 141 -0.04 17.23 9.92
N ALA A 142 0.65 18.36 10.03
CA ALA A 142 1.63 18.61 11.10
C ALA A 142 0.97 18.90 12.46
N ALA A 143 -0.28 19.33 12.46
CA ALA A 143 -1.02 19.69 13.66
C ALA A 143 -2.44 19.11 13.61
N LYS A 144 -3.12 19.16 14.77
CA LYS A 144 -4.51 18.75 14.89
C LYS A 144 -5.39 19.52 13.91
N GLY A 145 -6.32 18.80 13.27
CA GLY A 145 -7.23 19.37 12.30
C GLY A 145 -7.96 18.30 11.52
N LYS A 146 -9.03 18.67 10.82
CA LYS A 146 -9.81 17.75 10.00
C LYS A 146 -10.39 18.44 8.77
N GLY A 147 -10.77 17.65 7.76
CA GLY A 147 -11.41 18.09 6.53
C GLY A 147 -10.50 17.96 5.31
N ALA A 148 -10.89 18.59 4.21
CA ALA A 148 -10.11 18.58 2.98
C ALA A 148 -8.70 19.13 3.21
N LEU A 149 -7.74 18.51 2.54
CA LEU A 149 -6.35 18.94 2.52
C LEU A 149 -5.95 19.15 1.08
N SER A 150 -5.36 20.31 0.80
CA SER A 150 -4.72 20.62 -0.46
C SER A 150 -3.44 21.39 -0.17
N ALA A 151 -2.33 20.95 -0.75
CA ALA A 151 -1.03 21.56 -0.61
C ALA A 151 -0.30 21.59 -1.96
N ARG A 152 0.47 22.65 -2.17
CA ARG A 152 1.22 22.87 -3.41
C ARG A 152 2.71 22.76 -3.19
N GLY A 153 3.41 22.39 -4.26
CA GLY A 153 4.86 22.37 -4.30
C GLY A 153 5.49 21.50 -3.24
N ILE A 154 4.86 20.37 -2.92
CA ILE A 154 5.47 19.32 -2.11
C ILE A 154 6.78 18.92 -2.78
N THR A 155 7.86 18.78 -2.02
CA THR A 155 9.15 18.32 -2.53
C THR A 155 9.53 16.95 -1.95
N ALA A 156 10.10 16.11 -2.80
CA ALA A 156 10.74 14.85 -2.48
C ALA A 156 12.13 14.82 -3.09
N VAL A 157 13.09 14.16 -2.45
CA VAL A 157 14.44 14.01 -3.00
C VAL A 157 14.54 12.60 -3.59
N TRP A 158 14.83 12.52 -4.88
CA TRP A 158 15.01 11.28 -5.62
C TRP A 158 16.49 11.00 -5.83
N ASP A 159 16.97 9.82 -5.41
CA ASP A 159 18.27 9.27 -5.83
C ASP A 159 18.11 8.60 -7.20
N PHE A 160 18.41 9.33 -8.28
CA PHE A 160 18.27 8.81 -9.64
C PHE A 160 19.32 7.76 -9.97
N THR A 161 20.42 7.67 -9.21
CA THR A 161 21.47 6.66 -9.43
C THR A 161 20.99 5.24 -9.09
N ALA A 162 19.90 5.12 -8.32
CA ALA A 162 19.23 3.85 -8.03
C ALA A 162 18.41 3.31 -9.23
N ASN A 163 18.18 4.12 -10.27
CA ASN A 163 17.42 3.72 -11.46
C ASN A 163 18.33 3.42 -12.64
N LYS A 164 18.23 2.20 -13.17
CA LYS A 164 19.08 1.70 -14.25
C LYS A 164 18.91 2.56 -15.50
N GLY A 165 20.02 3.00 -16.08
CA GLY A 165 20.02 3.78 -17.32
C GLY A 165 19.49 5.21 -17.18
N ILE A 166 19.35 5.72 -15.95
CA ILE A 166 19.01 7.12 -15.70
C ILE A 166 20.25 7.84 -15.14
N THR A 167 20.63 8.92 -15.80
CA THR A 167 21.68 9.84 -15.35
C THR A 167 21.10 11.25 -15.22
N LYS A 168 21.90 12.20 -14.71
CA LYS A 168 21.51 13.61 -14.59
C LYS A 168 21.05 14.27 -15.91
N ASP A 169 21.46 13.72 -17.05
CA ASP A 169 21.18 14.25 -18.39
C ASP A 169 20.06 13.46 -19.11
N THR A 170 19.54 12.40 -18.48
CA THR A 170 18.47 11.58 -19.06
C THR A 170 17.13 12.28 -18.92
N LYS A 171 16.43 12.52 -20.04
CA LYS A 171 15.02 12.95 -19.99
C LYS A 171 14.14 11.80 -19.50
N VAL A 172 13.17 12.09 -18.63
CA VAL A 172 12.29 11.06 -18.05
C VAL A 172 10.83 11.44 -18.12
N SER A 173 10.01 10.39 -18.15
CA SER A 173 8.59 10.43 -17.83
C SER A 173 8.40 9.92 -16.40
N MET A 174 7.56 10.61 -15.61
CA MET A 174 7.27 10.24 -14.23
C MET A 174 5.78 10.08 -13.99
N ARG A 175 5.41 9.13 -13.14
CA ARG A 175 4.07 8.96 -12.59
C ARG A 175 4.12 8.92 -11.08
N ALA A 176 3.27 9.71 -10.44
CA ALA A 176 3.09 9.74 -9.00
C ALA A 176 1.79 9.03 -8.61
N PHE A 177 1.83 8.32 -7.48
CA PHE A 177 0.69 7.57 -6.94
C PHE A 177 0.51 7.93 -5.47
N GLY A 178 -0.74 8.04 -5.04
CA GLY A 178 -1.11 8.35 -3.67
C GLY A 178 -2.16 7.38 -3.14
N ILE A 179 -2.00 6.94 -1.90
CA ILE A 179 -2.91 6.03 -1.20
C ILE A 179 -3.24 6.63 0.16
N GLU A 180 -4.53 6.81 0.48
CA GLU A 180 -4.92 7.21 1.83
C GLU A 180 -4.69 6.06 2.81
N MET A 181 -4.01 6.35 3.91
CA MET A 181 -3.64 5.44 4.97
C MET A 181 -4.08 5.99 6.32
N VAL A 182 -4.33 5.11 7.28
CA VAL A 182 -4.63 5.44 8.67
C VAL A 182 -3.57 4.82 9.55
N TYR A 183 -3.06 5.59 10.50
CA TYR A 183 -2.12 5.08 11.49
C TYR A 183 -2.85 4.18 12.50
N VAL A 184 -2.25 3.05 12.84
CA VAL A 184 -2.68 2.12 13.86
C VAL A 184 -1.57 2.09 14.89
N ALA A 185 -1.84 2.63 16.08
CA ALA A 185 -0.80 2.87 17.06
C ALA A 185 -0.26 1.56 17.66
N GLU A 186 0.99 1.64 18.12
CA GLU A 186 1.61 0.57 18.88
C GLU A 186 0.86 0.34 20.20
N GLY A 187 0.79 -0.91 20.66
CA GLY A 187 0.28 -1.23 21.99
C GLY A 187 -0.50 -2.54 22.09
N PRO A 188 -0.90 -2.89 23.32
CA PRO A 188 -1.64 -4.13 23.57
C PRO A 188 -3.05 -4.09 22.98
N PHE A 189 -3.57 -5.27 22.66
CA PHE A 189 -4.94 -5.47 22.19
C PHE A 189 -5.38 -6.91 22.41
N TYR A 190 -6.66 -7.18 22.20
CA TYR A 190 -7.22 -8.52 22.35
C TYR A 190 -7.54 -9.15 20.99
N LEU A 191 -7.31 -10.46 20.94
CA LEU A 191 -7.76 -11.36 19.89
C LEU A 191 -8.96 -12.15 20.39
N GLY A 192 -9.99 -12.25 19.58
CA GLY A 192 -11.29 -12.79 19.99
C GLY A 192 -12.14 -11.79 20.77
N SER A 193 -13.41 -12.14 20.96
CA SER A 193 -14.42 -11.28 21.62
C SER A 193 -15.23 -11.97 22.71
N GLY A 194 -15.14 -13.29 22.79
CA GLY A 194 -15.77 -14.10 23.83
C GLY A 194 -17.27 -14.29 23.72
N GLY A 195 -17.82 -14.09 22.52
CA GLY A 195 -19.16 -14.50 22.18
C GLY A 195 -19.18 -15.87 21.49
N ALA A 196 -20.20 -16.06 20.65
CA ALA A 196 -20.41 -17.26 19.86
C ALA A 196 -19.78 -17.17 18.47
N GLU A 197 -18.73 -16.35 18.28
CA GLU A 197 -18.03 -16.22 17.00
C GLU A 197 -17.46 -17.55 16.54
N VAL A 198 -17.53 -17.78 15.23
CA VAL A 198 -17.13 -19.05 14.65
C VAL A 198 -15.62 -19.11 14.54
N ASN A 199 -15.01 -20.05 15.28
CA ASN A 199 -13.57 -20.35 15.27
C ASN A 199 -12.67 -19.18 15.67
N GLY A 200 -13.22 -18.18 16.38
CA GLY A 200 -12.47 -17.03 16.87
C GLY A 200 -11.26 -17.43 17.72
N PHE A 201 -10.31 -16.52 17.82
CA PHE A 201 -9.18 -16.69 18.73
C PHE A 201 -9.65 -16.69 20.18
N TYR A 202 -8.98 -17.48 21.01
CA TYR A 202 -9.16 -17.48 22.46
C TYR A 202 -7.87 -17.91 23.15
N MET A 203 -7.76 -17.57 24.42
CA MET A 203 -6.74 -18.11 25.32
C MET A 203 -7.19 -19.48 25.80
N TYR A 204 -6.38 -20.50 25.51
CA TYR A 204 -6.61 -21.84 25.99
C TYR A 204 -6.43 -21.90 27.52
N THR A 205 -7.31 -22.65 28.18
CA THR A 205 -7.27 -22.90 29.63
C THR A 205 -7.11 -24.39 29.90
N ASP A 206 -8.20 -25.11 30.06
CA ASP A 206 -8.28 -26.56 30.29
C ASP A 206 -9.07 -27.31 29.20
N GLY A 207 -9.56 -26.57 28.20
CA GLY A 207 -10.40 -27.09 27.12
C GLY A 207 -11.90 -27.08 27.40
N SER A 208 -12.34 -26.64 28.58
CA SER A 208 -13.76 -26.51 28.95
C SER A 208 -14.47 -25.32 28.28
N GLN A 209 -13.71 -24.28 27.91
CA GLN A 209 -14.21 -23.06 27.28
C GLN A 209 -13.38 -22.64 26.06
N HIS A 210 -14.00 -21.85 25.18
CA HIS A 210 -13.39 -21.36 23.93
C HIS A 210 -13.69 -19.88 23.65
N THR A 211 -13.98 -19.11 24.69
CA THR A 211 -14.47 -17.74 24.59
C THR A 211 -13.56 -16.74 25.29
N GLN A 212 -12.64 -17.15 26.15
CA GLN A 212 -11.77 -16.19 26.84
C GLN A 212 -10.83 -15.48 25.83
N PRO A 213 -10.92 -14.15 25.61
CA PRO A 213 -10.08 -13.47 24.63
C PRO A 213 -8.58 -13.55 25.01
N TYR A 214 -7.71 -13.60 24.00
CA TYR A 214 -6.26 -13.63 24.19
C TYR A 214 -5.67 -12.23 24.10
N ARG A 215 -4.90 -11.80 25.10
CA ARG A 215 -4.29 -10.45 25.10
C ARG A 215 -2.88 -10.48 24.53
N VAL A 216 -2.66 -9.77 23.43
CA VAL A 216 -1.33 -9.51 22.89
C VAL A 216 -0.71 -8.34 23.66
N THR A 217 0.48 -8.53 24.23
CA THR A 217 1.11 -7.56 25.13
C THR A 217 2.48 -7.07 24.67
N SER A 218 3.04 -7.64 23.61
CA SER A 218 4.32 -7.21 23.04
C SER A 218 4.45 -7.60 21.56
N ALA A 219 5.47 -7.09 20.88
CA ALA A 219 5.87 -7.51 19.53
C ALA A 219 6.65 -8.85 19.51
N GLY A 220 6.75 -9.54 20.66
CA GLY A 220 7.43 -10.83 20.77
C GLY A 220 6.64 -11.99 20.18
N ALA A 221 7.23 -13.18 20.26
CA ALA A 221 6.58 -14.42 19.87
C ALA A 221 5.34 -14.69 20.73
N ILE A 222 4.31 -15.29 20.13
CA ILE A 222 3.06 -15.65 20.82
C ILE A 222 3.01 -17.16 20.95
N PRO A 223 3.06 -17.72 22.18
CA PRO A 223 2.92 -19.15 22.39
C PRO A 223 1.55 -19.67 21.93
N THR A 224 1.54 -20.79 21.22
CA THR A 224 0.32 -21.42 20.70
C THR A 224 0.15 -22.84 21.20
N GLY A 225 -1.09 -23.31 21.19
CA GLY A 225 -1.44 -24.70 21.52
C GLY A 225 -2.41 -24.85 22.67
N ARG A 226 -2.68 -26.11 23.00
CA ARG A 226 -3.63 -26.54 24.05
C ARG A 226 -2.98 -26.56 25.44
N GLY A 227 -2.16 -25.56 25.73
CA GLY A 227 -1.57 -25.32 27.06
C GLY A 227 -2.20 -24.09 27.70
N ASN A 228 -2.37 -24.10 29.02
CA ASN A 228 -2.98 -22.98 29.75
C ASN A 228 -2.26 -21.65 29.43
N GLY A 229 -3.02 -20.60 29.12
CA GLY A 229 -2.50 -19.27 28.80
C GLY A 229 -2.01 -19.07 27.36
N ARG A 230 -2.14 -20.06 26.47
CA ARG A 230 -1.65 -19.99 25.08
C ARG A 230 -2.73 -19.56 24.10
N LEU A 231 -2.34 -18.96 22.97
CA LEU A 231 -3.28 -18.58 21.91
C LEU A 231 -3.76 -19.83 21.17
N TRP A 232 -5.07 -19.94 20.97
CA TRP A 232 -5.67 -21.06 20.24
C TRP A 232 -6.89 -20.64 19.41
N ALA A 233 -7.32 -21.55 18.54
CA ALA A 233 -8.56 -21.49 17.76
C ALA A 233 -9.03 -22.91 17.42
N ARG A 234 -10.08 -23.09 16.61
CA ARG A 234 -10.68 -24.42 16.34
C ARG A 234 -10.97 -24.68 14.87
N LYS A 235 -11.28 -25.95 14.57
CA LYS A 235 -11.90 -26.44 13.33
C LYS A 235 -11.15 -26.05 12.04
N GLY A 236 -9.82 -26.22 12.05
CA GLY A 236 -8.96 -26.00 10.89
C GLY A 236 -8.38 -24.59 10.78
N ALA A 237 -8.78 -23.68 11.67
CA ALA A 237 -8.24 -22.31 11.74
C ALA A 237 -7.17 -22.13 12.85
N GLN A 238 -6.79 -23.21 13.55
CA GLN A 238 -5.83 -23.14 14.66
C GLN A 238 -4.38 -22.97 14.19
N PRO A 239 -3.54 -22.25 14.96
CA PRO A 239 -2.09 -22.31 14.81
C PRO A 239 -1.54 -23.69 15.22
N GLU A 240 -0.23 -23.84 15.24
CA GLU A 240 0.44 -25.09 15.63
C GLU A 240 0.26 -25.41 17.11
N ASP A 241 -0.04 -26.67 17.41
CA ASP A 241 -0.17 -27.12 18.80
C ASP A 241 1.22 -27.29 19.44
N GLY A 242 1.42 -26.70 20.62
CA GLY A 242 2.71 -26.69 21.31
C GLY A 242 3.76 -25.73 20.74
N GLY A 243 3.46 -25.03 19.64
CA GLY A 243 4.38 -24.11 18.96
C GLY A 243 4.28 -22.64 19.40
N GLU A 244 4.66 -21.76 18.48
CA GLU A 244 4.51 -20.31 18.59
C GLU A 244 4.24 -19.64 17.23
N ILE A 245 3.66 -18.45 17.28
CA ILE A 245 3.76 -17.48 16.18
C ILE A 245 5.06 -16.70 16.41
N PRO A 246 6.07 -16.80 15.53
CA PRO A 246 7.37 -16.18 15.75
C PRO A 246 7.30 -14.65 15.84
N ALA A 247 8.22 -14.02 16.56
CA ALA A 247 8.32 -12.56 16.68
C ALA A 247 8.51 -11.84 15.32
N ALA A 248 9.04 -12.54 14.31
CA ALA A 248 9.18 -12.00 12.96
C ALA A 248 7.83 -11.86 12.23
N PHE A 249 6.79 -12.59 12.64
CA PHE A 249 5.45 -12.44 12.08
C PHE A 249 4.80 -11.17 12.63
N PRO A 250 4.26 -10.26 11.80
CA PRO A 250 3.61 -9.05 12.28
C PRO A 250 2.37 -9.37 13.13
N ASN A 251 2.53 -9.34 14.45
CA ASN A 251 1.51 -9.75 15.39
C ASN A 251 0.49 -8.62 15.74
N GLY A 252 0.64 -7.45 15.12
CA GLY A 252 -0.20 -6.27 15.33
C GLY A 252 0.22 -5.38 16.50
N TYR A 253 1.17 -5.78 17.36
CA TYR A 253 1.60 -4.94 18.48
C TYR A 253 2.26 -3.65 18.00
N THR A 254 3.28 -3.75 17.14
CA THR A 254 4.01 -2.62 16.56
C THR A 254 3.09 -1.74 15.70
N ALA A 255 3.35 -0.43 15.67
CA ALA A 255 2.57 0.50 14.87
C ALA A 255 2.68 0.24 13.35
N PHE A 256 1.58 0.45 12.64
CA PHE A 256 1.53 0.33 11.18
C PHE A 256 0.52 1.30 10.57
N TYR A 257 0.67 1.59 9.30
CA TYR A 257 -0.32 2.28 8.48
C TYR A 257 -1.15 1.26 7.74
N CYS A 258 -2.48 1.34 7.85
CA CYS A 258 -3.42 0.53 7.08
C CYS A 258 -4.08 1.37 5.99
N MET A 259 -4.25 0.83 4.79
CA MET A 259 -5.02 1.51 3.75
C MET A 259 -6.40 1.90 4.29
N LYS A 260 -6.75 3.18 4.15
CA LYS A 260 -8.04 3.69 4.61
C LYS A 260 -9.19 3.06 3.83
N ARG A 261 -8.98 2.78 2.55
CA ARG A 261 -9.96 2.16 1.64
C ARG A 261 -9.32 1.02 0.88
N HIS A 262 -10.14 0.08 0.42
CA HIS A 262 -9.67 -0.99 -0.45
C HIS A 262 -9.13 -0.45 -1.78
N ILE A 263 -8.30 -1.24 -2.48
CA ILE A 263 -7.81 -0.92 -3.83
C ILE A 263 -8.96 -0.45 -4.70
N THR A 264 -8.81 0.65 -5.45
CA THR A 264 -9.80 1.12 -6.43
C THR A 264 -9.45 0.67 -7.84
N TRP A 265 -10.43 0.59 -8.75
CA TRP A 265 -10.15 0.30 -10.16
C TRP A 265 -9.23 1.35 -10.82
N ASN A 266 -9.28 2.60 -10.37
CA ASN A 266 -8.36 3.65 -10.81
C ASN A 266 -6.91 3.36 -10.39
N GLN A 267 -6.70 2.96 -9.13
CA GLN A 267 -5.38 2.55 -8.64
C GLN A 267 -4.88 1.30 -9.36
N TYR A 268 -5.76 0.34 -9.64
CA TYR A 268 -5.40 -0.88 -10.37
C TYR A 268 -5.05 -0.59 -11.84
N ALA A 269 -5.77 0.32 -12.51
CA ALA A 269 -5.40 0.78 -13.85
C ALA A 269 -4.04 1.49 -13.87
N GLY A 270 -3.75 2.32 -12.86
CA GLY A 270 -2.43 2.93 -12.67
C GLY A 270 -1.30 1.89 -12.57
N PHE A 271 -1.54 0.81 -11.82
CA PHE A 271 -0.66 -0.34 -11.75
C PHE A 271 -0.44 -0.98 -13.12
N LEU A 272 -1.50 -1.40 -13.82
CA LEU A 272 -1.41 -2.05 -15.13
C LEU A 272 -0.64 -1.20 -16.16
N ASN A 273 -0.84 0.11 -16.18
CA ASN A 273 -0.14 1.03 -17.09
C ASN A 273 1.36 1.21 -16.80
N THR A 274 1.87 0.66 -15.70
CA THR A 274 3.30 0.71 -15.34
C THR A 274 3.96 -0.66 -15.32
N LEU A 275 3.28 -1.67 -15.83
CA LEU A 275 3.81 -3.01 -16.05
C LEU A 275 4.28 -3.18 -17.50
N THR A 276 5.07 -4.23 -17.76
CA THR A 276 5.30 -4.65 -19.14
C THR A 276 3.99 -5.15 -19.77
N ALA A 277 3.88 -5.11 -21.10
CA ALA A 277 2.67 -5.55 -21.79
C ALA A 277 2.26 -6.99 -21.42
N ALA A 278 3.23 -7.90 -21.28
CA ALA A 278 2.97 -9.28 -20.86
C ALA A 278 2.47 -9.38 -19.41
N GLN A 279 3.09 -8.63 -18.49
CA GLN A 279 2.65 -8.59 -17.09
C GLN A 279 1.25 -7.99 -16.95
N ALA A 280 0.95 -6.92 -17.69
CA ALA A 280 -0.36 -6.28 -17.71
C ALA A 280 -1.43 -7.20 -18.31
N ALA A 281 -1.12 -7.92 -19.40
CA ALA A 281 -2.04 -8.88 -20.00
C ALA A 281 -2.43 -10.01 -19.04
N ALA A 282 -1.47 -10.58 -18.30
CA ALA A 282 -1.73 -11.62 -17.31
C ALA A 282 -2.59 -11.12 -16.13
N ARG A 283 -2.45 -9.84 -15.75
CA ARG A 283 -3.11 -9.24 -14.59
C ARG A 283 -4.39 -8.46 -14.92
N CYS A 284 -4.67 -8.23 -16.20
CA CYS A 284 -5.88 -7.57 -16.63
C CYS A 284 -7.06 -8.52 -16.44
N PRO A 285 -8.13 -8.10 -15.73
CA PRO A 285 -9.37 -8.87 -15.72
C PRO A 285 -9.93 -8.96 -17.15
N GLU A 286 -10.48 -10.12 -17.52
CA GLU A 286 -11.08 -10.32 -18.85
C GLU A 286 -12.33 -9.46 -19.07
N GLU A 287 -13.02 -9.11 -17.99
CA GLU A 287 -14.28 -8.37 -18.04
C GLU A 287 -14.05 -6.86 -18.27
N ARG A 288 -14.36 -6.40 -19.49
CA ARG A 288 -14.28 -4.96 -19.88
C ARG A 288 -15.11 -4.02 -19.00
N ARG A 289 -16.08 -4.53 -18.23
CA ARG A 289 -16.85 -3.76 -17.23
C ARG A 289 -16.02 -3.33 -16.01
N ARG A 290 -14.79 -3.85 -15.85
CA ARG A 290 -13.90 -3.51 -14.73
C ARG A 290 -12.81 -2.54 -15.16
N VAL A 291 -12.09 -2.89 -16.23
CA VAL A 291 -10.98 -2.12 -16.80
C VAL A 291 -11.20 -2.02 -18.31
N ILE A 292 -11.08 -0.81 -18.84
CA ILE A 292 -11.08 -0.55 -20.28
C ILE A 292 -9.62 -0.64 -20.75
N ARG A 293 -9.37 -1.51 -21.73
CA ARG A 293 -8.08 -1.58 -22.43
C ARG A 293 -8.22 -0.91 -23.79
N SER A 294 -7.31 0.01 -24.12
CA SER A 294 -7.26 0.73 -25.39
C SER A 294 -5.85 0.64 -26.01
N GLY A 295 -5.76 0.73 -27.33
CA GLY A 295 -4.51 0.56 -28.08
C GLY A 295 -4.12 -0.91 -28.29
N GLU A 296 -3.04 -1.12 -29.05
CA GLU A 296 -2.51 -2.44 -29.40
C GLU A 296 -1.17 -2.71 -28.71
N PRO A 297 -0.86 -3.97 -28.34
CA PRO A 297 0.43 -4.33 -27.77
C PRO A 297 1.60 -3.85 -28.66
N PRO A 298 2.69 -3.30 -28.08
CA PRO A 298 2.96 -3.14 -26.65
C PRO A 298 2.37 -1.86 -26.02
N ASN A 299 1.69 -1.02 -26.79
CA ASN A 299 1.23 0.31 -26.40
C ASN A 299 -0.22 0.29 -25.89
N CYS A 300 -0.55 -0.67 -25.01
CA CYS A 300 -1.86 -0.71 -24.38
C CYS A 300 -1.95 0.32 -23.24
N THR A 301 -3.10 0.97 -23.13
CA THR A 301 -3.47 1.80 -21.99
C THR A 301 -4.68 1.22 -21.27
N TYR A 302 -4.76 1.46 -19.96
CA TYR A 302 -5.78 0.93 -19.08
C TYR A 302 -6.45 2.07 -18.32
N SER A 303 -7.78 2.04 -18.22
CA SER A 303 -8.56 2.97 -17.39
C SER A 303 -9.66 2.20 -16.65
N ALA A 304 -10.16 2.76 -15.56
CA ALA A 304 -11.26 2.13 -14.84
C ALA A 304 -12.56 2.24 -15.64
N ALA A 305 -13.26 1.12 -15.82
CA ALA A 305 -14.59 1.11 -16.43
C ALA A 305 -15.71 1.43 -15.41
N ARG A 306 -15.40 1.32 -14.11
CA ARG A 306 -16.35 1.53 -13.01
C ARG A 306 -15.65 2.14 -11.80
N ARG A 307 -16.44 2.82 -10.97
CA ARG A 307 -15.97 3.48 -9.73
C ARG A 307 -15.93 2.49 -8.55
N GLY A 308 -15.17 2.84 -7.52
CA GLY A 308 -15.15 2.11 -6.25
C GLY A 308 -14.11 0.99 -6.18
N ALA A 309 -14.30 0.09 -5.21
CA ALA A 309 -13.34 -0.95 -4.85
C ALA A 309 -13.15 -2.00 -5.96
N ALA A 310 -11.91 -2.43 -6.15
CA ALA A 310 -11.48 -3.47 -7.07
C ALA A 310 -11.79 -4.87 -6.54
N LYS A 311 -13.08 -5.17 -6.38
CA LYS A 311 -13.59 -6.45 -5.89
C LYS A 311 -13.35 -7.57 -6.92
N GLY A 312 -12.98 -8.75 -6.43
CA GLY A 312 -12.86 -9.98 -7.25
C GLY A 312 -11.54 -10.11 -8.00
N LEU A 313 -10.50 -9.42 -7.55
CA LEU A 313 -9.10 -9.70 -7.90
C LEU A 313 -8.65 -11.04 -7.29
N SER A 314 -7.69 -11.72 -7.90
CA SER A 314 -7.06 -12.91 -7.31
C SER A 314 -6.15 -12.53 -6.13
N TRP A 315 -5.68 -13.51 -5.36
CA TRP A 315 -4.60 -13.23 -4.40
C TRP A 315 -3.36 -12.67 -5.08
N ALA A 316 -2.94 -13.30 -6.19
CA ALA A 316 -1.77 -12.89 -6.97
C ALA A 316 -1.89 -11.44 -7.49
N ASP A 317 -3.08 -11.03 -7.96
CA ASP A 317 -3.33 -9.66 -8.42
C ASP A 317 -3.17 -8.65 -7.26
N CYS A 318 -3.79 -8.94 -6.11
CA CYS A 318 -3.72 -8.07 -4.92
C CYS A 318 -2.30 -7.98 -4.35
N ALA A 319 -1.62 -9.13 -4.19
CA ALA A 319 -0.28 -9.18 -3.65
C ALA A 319 0.73 -8.51 -4.60
N ALA A 320 0.62 -8.71 -5.91
CA ALA A 320 1.47 -8.02 -6.88
C ALA A 320 1.23 -6.50 -6.88
N TRP A 321 -0.02 -6.05 -6.73
CA TRP A 321 -0.33 -4.64 -6.58
C TRP A 321 0.29 -4.05 -5.31
N ALA A 322 0.21 -4.78 -4.18
CA ALA A 322 0.83 -4.36 -2.92
C ALA A 322 2.36 -4.27 -3.04
N ALA A 323 2.98 -5.27 -3.66
CA ALA A 323 4.41 -5.28 -3.91
C ALA A 323 4.84 -4.06 -4.76
N TRP A 324 4.04 -3.74 -5.78
CA TRP A 324 4.24 -2.60 -6.66
C TRP A 324 4.02 -1.24 -5.97
N ALA A 325 3.09 -1.17 -5.03
CA ALA A 325 2.83 0.01 -4.22
C ALA A 325 3.80 0.17 -3.03
N ALA A 326 4.77 -0.75 -2.89
CA ALA A 326 5.66 -0.84 -1.73
C ALA A 326 4.89 -0.94 -0.39
N LEU A 327 3.80 -1.70 -0.40
CA LEU A 327 3.05 -2.11 0.78
C LEU A 327 3.30 -3.60 1.04
N ARG A 328 2.63 -4.17 2.03
CA ARG A 328 2.58 -5.61 2.29
C ARG A 328 1.15 -6.07 2.60
N PRO A 329 0.86 -7.38 2.49
CA PRO A 329 -0.36 -7.94 3.05
C PRO A 329 -0.46 -7.71 4.56
N MET A 330 -1.68 -7.49 5.02
CA MET A 330 -2.02 -7.42 6.45
C MET A 330 -2.10 -8.83 7.04
N THR A 331 -1.72 -9.02 8.30
CA THR A 331 -1.97 -10.28 9.01
C THR A 331 -3.37 -10.30 9.62
N GLU A 332 -3.90 -11.48 9.94
CA GLU A 332 -5.22 -11.54 10.59
C GLU A 332 -5.23 -10.96 12.01
N LEU A 333 -4.04 -10.89 12.66
CA LEU A 333 -3.88 -10.26 13.96
C LEU A 333 -3.90 -8.73 13.84
N GLU A 334 -3.19 -8.20 12.84
CA GLU A 334 -3.25 -6.78 12.48
C GLU A 334 -4.67 -6.37 12.05
N TRP A 335 -5.40 -7.23 11.35
CA TRP A 335 -6.78 -6.98 10.96
C TRP A 335 -7.69 -6.81 12.18
N GLU A 336 -7.61 -7.69 13.19
CA GLU A 336 -8.39 -7.53 14.42
C GLU A 336 -8.01 -6.24 15.15
N LYS A 337 -6.71 -5.91 15.25
CA LYS A 337 -6.27 -4.65 15.85
C LYS A 337 -6.73 -3.41 15.06
N ALA A 338 -6.70 -3.47 13.73
CA ALA A 338 -7.15 -2.37 12.87
C ALA A 338 -8.65 -2.07 13.03
N ILE A 339 -9.43 -3.00 13.57
CA ILE A 339 -10.85 -2.77 13.89
C ILE A 339 -11.01 -2.47 15.39
N ARG A 340 -10.60 -3.37 16.27
CA ARG A 340 -10.85 -3.27 17.72
C ARG A 340 -10.03 -2.17 18.39
N GLY A 341 -8.77 -1.99 17.98
CA GLY A 341 -7.82 -1.15 18.69
C GLY A 341 -7.59 -1.63 20.13
N PRO A 342 -7.40 -0.72 21.10
CA PRO A 342 -7.17 -1.06 22.50
C PRO A 342 -8.48 -1.32 23.27
N ARG A 343 -9.64 -1.36 22.61
CA ARG A 343 -10.94 -1.61 23.27
C ARG A 343 -10.96 -2.97 23.94
N GLU A 344 -11.61 -3.03 25.10
CA GLU A 344 -11.96 -4.29 25.73
C GLU A 344 -12.93 -5.07 24.82
N PRO A 345 -12.82 -6.40 24.74
CA PRO A 345 -13.66 -7.19 23.85
C PRO A 345 -15.10 -7.23 24.36
N VAL A 346 -16.04 -7.13 23.42
CA VAL A 346 -17.48 -7.31 23.69
C VAL A 346 -17.92 -8.61 23.01
N PRO A 347 -18.60 -9.54 23.69
CA PRO A 347 -19.13 -10.75 23.06
C PRO A 347 -19.95 -10.43 21.80
N ASP A 348 -19.72 -11.18 20.74
CA ASP A 348 -20.36 -11.00 19.43
C ASP A 348 -20.09 -9.63 18.78
N GLU A 349 -18.86 -9.13 18.96
CA GLU A 349 -18.47 -7.76 18.60
C GLU A 349 -18.78 -7.43 17.14
N VAL A 350 -19.56 -6.37 16.99
CA VAL A 350 -19.75 -5.59 15.78
C VAL A 350 -19.54 -4.12 16.14
N GLY A 351 -19.00 -3.32 15.23
CA GLY A 351 -18.89 -1.87 15.39
C GLY A 351 -17.81 -1.24 14.51
N PRO A 352 -17.85 0.09 14.30
CA PRO A 352 -16.84 0.76 13.49
C PRO A 352 -15.43 0.50 14.04
N SER A 353 -14.43 0.67 13.17
CA SER A 353 -13.03 0.62 13.61
C SER A 353 -12.75 1.72 14.63
N TYR A 354 -12.04 1.37 15.71
CA TYR A 354 -11.53 2.31 16.70
C TYR A 354 -10.63 3.38 16.06
N TRP A 355 -9.86 2.99 15.05
CA TRP A 355 -8.92 3.86 14.34
C TRP A 355 -9.60 4.69 13.25
N ASN A 356 -10.92 4.60 13.11
CA ASN A 356 -11.68 5.28 12.04
C ASN A 356 -11.30 4.78 10.63
N ILE A 357 -10.92 3.50 10.50
CA ILE A 357 -10.77 2.82 9.22
C ILE A 357 -12.16 2.36 8.76
N PRO A 358 -12.67 2.80 7.59
CA PRO A 358 -14.01 2.42 7.14
C PRO A 358 -14.02 0.96 6.66
N PHE A 359 -14.73 0.09 7.38
CA PHE A 359 -14.99 -1.31 7.02
C PHE A 359 -16.48 -1.50 6.65
N GLY A 360 -16.89 -0.99 5.48
CA GLY A 360 -18.27 -1.13 4.96
C GLY A 360 -18.96 0.22 4.68
N HIS A 361 -20.08 0.19 3.94
CA HIS A 361 -20.80 1.40 3.50
C HIS A 361 -21.72 2.01 4.57
N TRP A 362 -22.06 1.24 5.62
CA TRP A 362 -22.98 1.65 6.68
C TRP A 362 -22.25 1.74 8.02
N PHE A 363 -22.00 2.98 8.46
CA PHE A 363 -21.18 3.39 9.61
C PHE A 363 -21.49 2.74 10.98
N TRP A 364 -22.53 1.92 11.08
CA TRP A 364 -23.02 1.34 12.34
C TRP A 364 -22.75 -0.15 12.49
N VAL A 365 -22.39 -0.84 11.40
CA VAL A 365 -22.00 -2.25 11.46
C VAL A 365 -20.81 -2.39 10.52
N PRO A 366 -19.62 -2.74 11.03
CA PRO A 366 -18.61 -3.26 10.14
C PRO A 366 -19.29 -4.48 9.52
N LEU A 367 -19.09 -4.73 8.23
CA LEU A 367 -19.44 -6.05 7.67
C LEU A 367 -20.95 -6.29 7.43
N HIS A 368 -21.77 -5.26 7.21
CA HIS A 368 -23.10 -5.44 6.61
C HIS A 368 -23.02 -5.77 5.12
N ASP A 369 -21.99 -5.24 4.45
CA ASP A 369 -21.63 -5.65 3.11
C ASP A 369 -20.75 -6.88 3.20
N ARG A 370 -20.85 -7.71 2.17
CA ARG A 370 -20.11 -8.95 1.88
C ARG A 370 -18.59 -8.71 1.69
N ASP A 371 -18.02 -7.87 2.54
CA ASP A 371 -16.71 -7.23 2.48
C ASP A 371 -15.81 -7.90 3.52
N GLY A 372 -15.36 -9.10 3.18
CA GLY A 372 -14.25 -9.73 3.89
C GLY A 372 -12.91 -9.13 3.46
N GLU A 373 -11.86 -9.46 4.21
CA GLU A 373 -10.47 -9.11 3.90
C GLU A 373 -9.68 -10.39 3.63
N ARG A 374 -8.60 -10.30 2.86
CA ARG A 374 -7.67 -11.43 2.64
C ARG A 374 -6.33 -11.20 3.34
N PRO A 375 -6.21 -11.50 4.64
CA PRO A 375 -4.95 -11.38 5.34
C PRO A 375 -4.07 -12.62 5.19
N VAL A 376 -2.82 -12.50 5.64
CA VAL A 376 -1.96 -13.64 5.96
C VAL A 376 -2.45 -14.31 7.24
N THR A 377 -2.59 -15.63 7.23
CA THR A 377 -3.19 -16.41 8.31
C THR A 377 -2.16 -17.15 9.15
N VAL A 378 -2.41 -17.23 10.46
CA VAL A 378 -1.60 -18.08 11.36
C VAL A 378 -2.05 -19.54 11.32
N GLY A 379 -3.22 -19.82 10.74
CA GLY A 379 -3.77 -21.18 10.58
C GLY A 379 -2.99 -22.05 9.59
N ASN A 380 -2.06 -21.48 8.82
CA ASN A 380 -1.26 -22.20 7.83
C ASN A 380 0.25 -22.02 8.11
N VAL A 381 1.02 -23.10 7.96
CA VAL A 381 2.48 -23.09 8.22
C VAL A 381 3.24 -22.13 7.29
N LYS A 382 2.86 -22.00 6.01
CA LYS A 382 3.46 -21.01 5.10
C LYS A 382 3.11 -19.59 5.56
N GLY A 383 1.87 -19.36 6.00
CA GLY A 383 1.44 -18.07 6.53
C GLY A 383 2.23 -17.64 7.77
N ARG A 384 2.49 -18.56 8.71
CA ARG A 384 3.34 -18.30 9.90
C ARG A 384 4.81 -17.97 9.57
N ARG A 385 5.29 -18.22 8.36
CA ARG A 385 6.65 -17.86 7.90
C ARG A 385 6.74 -16.44 7.34
N PHE A 386 5.61 -15.76 7.16
CA PHE A 386 5.57 -14.36 6.74
C PHE A 386 6.30 -13.47 7.75
N ARG A 387 7.25 -12.67 7.25
CA ARG A 387 8.11 -11.80 8.06
C ARG A 387 7.71 -10.34 8.00
N GLY A 388 6.65 -10.02 7.26
CA GLY A 388 6.20 -8.65 7.08
C GLY A 388 7.15 -7.78 6.26
N THR A 389 7.92 -8.37 5.34
CA THR A 389 8.72 -7.58 4.40
C THR A 389 7.80 -6.74 3.50
N HIS A 390 8.24 -5.55 3.08
CA HIS A 390 7.47 -4.73 2.14
C HIS A 390 7.86 -4.99 0.69
N GLY A 391 6.90 -4.72 -0.19
CA GLY A 391 7.15 -4.58 -1.62
C GLY A 391 8.27 -3.60 -1.93
N ARG A 392 9.00 -3.87 -3.00
CA ARG A 392 10.10 -3.02 -3.49
C ARG A 392 9.74 -2.21 -4.74
N GLY A 393 8.44 -2.04 -4.98
CA GLY A 393 7.93 -1.26 -6.11
C GLY A 393 7.85 -2.02 -7.43
N THR A 394 7.97 -3.35 -7.41
CA THR A 394 7.76 -4.22 -8.57
C THR A 394 6.57 -5.16 -8.32
N ALA A 395 6.04 -5.80 -9.36
CA ALA A 395 4.99 -6.81 -9.21
C ALA A 395 5.49 -8.15 -8.65
N THR A 396 6.79 -8.27 -8.34
CA THR A 396 7.40 -9.48 -7.80
C THR A 396 7.16 -9.54 -6.29
N LEU A 397 6.60 -10.66 -5.85
CA LEU A 397 6.31 -10.92 -4.44
C LEU A 397 7.62 -11.22 -3.68
N PRO A 398 7.84 -10.62 -2.50
CA PRO A 398 8.88 -11.09 -1.59
C PRO A 398 8.70 -12.57 -1.21
N ALA A 399 9.81 -13.26 -0.94
CA ALA A 399 9.83 -14.71 -0.77
C ALA A 399 9.10 -15.21 0.50
N ASP A 400 8.96 -14.37 1.52
CA ASP A 400 8.24 -14.69 2.75
C ASP A 400 6.72 -14.53 2.63
N TRP A 401 6.22 -13.96 1.52
CA TRP A 401 4.78 -13.78 1.31
C TRP A 401 4.13 -15.09 0.85
N PRO A 402 2.82 -15.29 1.13
CA PRO A 402 2.04 -16.25 0.36
C PRO A 402 2.12 -15.91 -1.14
N GLN A 403 2.44 -16.89 -1.97
CA GLN A 403 2.69 -16.72 -3.40
C GLN A 403 1.39 -16.86 -4.19
N ASP A 404 1.47 -17.02 -5.51
CA ASP A 404 0.30 -17.09 -6.40
C ASP A 404 -0.69 -18.22 -6.05
N ASP A 405 -0.22 -19.28 -5.36
CA ASP A 405 -1.04 -20.37 -4.84
C ASP A 405 -1.93 -19.97 -3.65
N ALA A 406 -1.78 -18.75 -3.13
CA ALA A 406 -2.42 -18.22 -1.93
C ALA A 406 -2.23 -19.06 -0.66
N VAL A 407 -1.31 -20.03 -0.65
CA VAL A 407 -1.08 -20.89 0.52
C VAL A 407 -0.38 -20.07 1.60
N GLY A 408 -1.08 -19.86 2.72
CA GLY A 408 -0.65 -18.95 3.78
C GLY A 408 -1.47 -17.66 3.86
N ALA A 409 -2.32 -17.40 2.87
CA ALA A 409 -3.41 -16.43 2.98
C ALA A 409 -4.64 -17.07 3.63
N GLY A 410 -5.56 -16.24 4.07
CA GLY A 410 -6.85 -16.64 4.61
C GLY A 410 -7.92 -15.59 4.32
N ILE A 411 -9.11 -15.80 4.87
CA ILE A 411 -10.22 -14.85 4.74
C ILE A 411 -10.76 -14.51 6.12
N ARG A 412 -10.90 -13.21 6.38
CA ARG A 412 -11.54 -12.69 7.60
C ARG A 412 -12.85 -12.02 7.25
N SER A 413 -13.83 -12.21 8.13
CA SER A 413 -15.13 -11.56 8.05
C SER A 413 -15.90 -11.78 6.73
N CYS A 414 -16.10 -13.04 6.37
CA CYS A 414 -17.09 -13.43 5.37
C CYS A 414 -18.15 -14.34 6.01
N GLY A 415 -19.32 -13.76 6.26
CA GLY A 415 -20.46 -14.46 6.87
C GLY A 415 -21.42 -15.08 5.86
N ARG A 416 -22.16 -16.09 6.31
CA ARG A 416 -23.29 -16.71 5.59
C ARG A 416 -24.45 -15.72 5.52
N THR A 417 -25.28 -15.85 4.49
CA THR A 417 -26.47 -15.04 4.27
C THR A 417 -27.46 -15.11 5.44
N GLY A 418 -27.76 -13.94 6.03
CA GLY A 418 -28.82 -13.76 7.03
C GLY A 418 -28.37 -13.40 8.46
N ALA A 419 -27.07 -13.45 8.79
CA ALA A 419 -26.55 -13.03 10.09
C ALA A 419 -25.49 -11.93 9.94
N THR A 420 -25.41 -11.00 10.91
CA THR A 420 -24.34 -9.99 10.99
C THR A 420 -22.99 -10.69 11.12
N THR A 421 -22.05 -10.42 10.21
CA THR A 421 -20.69 -10.95 10.33
C THR A 421 -20.01 -10.30 11.54
N ARG A 422 -19.44 -11.12 12.43
CA ARG A 422 -18.80 -10.62 13.66
C ARG A 422 -17.32 -10.41 13.42
N LEU A 423 -16.72 -9.48 14.15
CA LEU A 423 -15.30 -9.14 14.03
C LEU A 423 -14.44 -10.40 14.22
N SER A 424 -14.65 -11.18 15.28
CA SER A 424 -13.77 -12.32 15.56
C SER A 424 -14.08 -13.59 14.77
N ASP A 425 -14.97 -13.55 13.77
CA ASP A 425 -15.27 -14.73 12.94
C ASP A 425 -14.08 -15.16 12.08
N ARG A 426 -13.79 -16.47 12.12
CA ARG A 426 -12.63 -17.13 11.49
C ARG A 426 -13.01 -18.41 10.74
N LEU A 427 -14.26 -18.54 10.30
CA LEU A 427 -14.75 -19.73 9.58
C LEU A 427 -13.86 -20.09 8.36
N TYR A 428 -13.38 -19.09 7.63
CA TYR A 428 -12.53 -19.26 6.44
C TYR A 428 -11.11 -18.74 6.63
N ALA A 429 -10.66 -18.60 7.89
CA ALA A 429 -9.35 -18.02 8.19
C ALA A 429 -8.18 -18.83 7.63
N ALA A 430 -8.35 -20.12 7.31
CA ALA A 430 -7.34 -20.96 6.67
C ALA A 430 -7.75 -21.44 5.27
N ALA A 431 -8.82 -20.87 4.69
CA ALA A 431 -9.25 -21.19 3.34
C ALA A 431 -8.26 -20.63 2.31
N VAL A 432 -7.81 -21.48 1.39
CA VAL A 432 -6.92 -21.10 0.29
C VAL A 432 -7.77 -20.78 -0.93
N GLU A 433 -7.73 -19.53 -1.38
CA GLU A 433 -8.47 -19.07 -2.56
C GLU A 433 -7.56 -18.26 -3.49
N PRO A 434 -6.89 -18.92 -4.45
CA PRO A 434 -5.94 -18.24 -5.33
C PRO A 434 -6.64 -17.47 -6.45
N GLU A 435 -7.78 -17.95 -6.94
CA GLU A 435 -8.37 -17.51 -8.20
C GLU A 435 -9.15 -16.19 -8.14
N ARG A 436 -9.33 -15.58 -9.31
CA ARG A 436 -10.28 -14.46 -9.50
C ARG A 436 -11.71 -14.97 -9.30
N LYS A 437 -12.60 -14.10 -8.83
CA LYS A 437 -14.04 -14.39 -8.79
C LYS A 437 -14.87 -13.41 -9.64
N PRO A 438 -15.89 -13.89 -10.38
CA PRO A 438 -16.83 -13.01 -11.07
C PRO A 438 -17.64 -12.21 -10.03
N PRO A 439 -18.09 -10.98 -10.33
CA PRO A 439 -18.84 -10.18 -9.40
C PRO A 439 -20.33 -10.34 -9.72
N PHE A 440 -20.95 -11.47 -9.34
CA PHE A 440 -22.33 -11.85 -9.67
C PHE A 440 -22.70 -11.84 -11.19
N PRO A 441 -23.34 -12.88 -11.74
CA PRO A 441 -24.36 -12.63 -12.75
C PRO A 441 -25.54 -11.94 -12.06
N ALA A 442 -26.11 -10.91 -12.67
CA ALA A 442 -27.35 -10.30 -12.20
C ALA A 442 -28.48 -11.35 -12.25
N SER A 443 -28.62 -12.15 -11.20
CA SER A 443 -29.74 -13.08 -11.04
C SER A 443 -30.80 -12.41 -10.18
N PRO A 444 -32.04 -12.26 -10.68
CA PRO A 444 -33.15 -11.83 -9.88
C PRO A 444 -33.58 -13.01 -9.01
N TRP A 445 -33.19 -12.99 -7.74
CA TRP A 445 -33.75 -13.80 -6.65
C TRP A 445 -33.62 -15.35 -6.77
N ASN A 446 -33.06 -15.95 -5.73
CA ASN A 446 -33.21 -17.38 -5.36
C ASN A 446 -32.66 -18.46 -6.30
N VAL A 447 -31.35 -18.72 -6.25
CA VAL A 447 -30.85 -20.12 -6.23
C VAL A 447 -29.64 -20.18 -5.31
N TYR A 448 -29.85 -20.58 -4.06
CA TYR A 448 -28.79 -20.90 -3.11
C TYR A 448 -28.42 -22.38 -3.26
N ASP A 449 -27.40 -22.70 -4.07
CA ASP A 449 -26.76 -24.01 -3.97
C ASP A 449 -25.82 -24.00 -2.75
N SER A 450 -26.02 -24.98 -1.88
CA SER A 450 -25.58 -25.00 -0.49
C SER A 450 -24.25 -25.75 -0.26
N ARG A 451 -23.50 -26.06 -1.32
CA ARG A 451 -22.30 -26.91 -1.23
C ARG A 451 -20.99 -26.27 -1.66
N VAL A 452 -21.01 -25.04 -2.17
CA VAL A 452 -19.82 -24.20 -2.30
C VAL A 452 -20.20 -22.83 -1.76
N ALA A 453 -19.63 -22.45 -0.63
CA ALA A 453 -19.71 -21.07 -0.16
C ALA A 453 -19.16 -20.18 -1.27
N GLU A 454 -20.02 -19.54 -2.06
CA GLU A 454 -19.62 -18.51 -3.01
C GLU A 454 -19.07 -17.33 -2.21
N LEU A 455 -17.80 -17.42 -1.78
CA LEU A 455 -17.11 -16.32 -1.13
C LEU A 455 -17.18 -15.15 -2.11
N HIS A 456 -17.84 -14.09 -1.66
CA HIS A 456 -18.11 -12.90 -2.45
C HIS A 456 -16.81 -12.31 -3.01
N PRO A 457 -16.86 -11.54 -4.11
CA PRO A 457 -15.67 -10.90 -4.66
C PRO A 457 -15.04 -9.99 -3.59
N LEU A 458 -13.99 -10.48 -2.93
CA LEU A 458 -13.42 -9.82 -1.78
C LEU A 458 -12.65 -8.57 -2.23
N PRO A 459 -12.84 -7.43 -1.55
CA PRO A 459 -11.93 -6.31 -1.67
C PRO A 459 -10.61 -6.61 -0.92
N TRP A 460 -9.62 -5.71 -1.04
CA TRP A 460 -8.30 -5.92 -0.44
C TRP A 460 -7.64 -4.64 0.04
N ARG A 461 -6.92 -4.70 1.16
CA ARG A 461 -6.06 -3.65 1.72
C ARG A 461 -4.65 -4.15 2.00
N GLY A 462 -3.70 -3.25 1.73
CA GLY A 462 -2.33 -3.37 2.16
C GLY A 462 -2.05 -2.55 3.42
N VAL A 463 -0.93 -2.85 4.04
CA VAL A 463 -0.39 -2.12 5.17
C VAL A 463 1.07 -1.78 4.93
N ARG A 464 1.62 -0.86 5.72
CA ARG A 464 3.05 -0.60 5.80
C ARG A 464 3.44 -0.33 7.25
N THR A 465 4.51 -0.95 7.72
CA THR A 465 5.03 -0.73 9.08
C THR A 465 5.33 0.76 9.27
N ALA A 466 4.89 1.32 10.39
CA ALA A 466 5.17 2.71 10.71
C ALA A 466 6.61 2.82 11.22
N PRO A 467 7.41 3.79 10.74
CA PRO A 467 8.72 4.03 11.32
C PRO A 467 8.62 4.39 12.80
N LYS A 468 9.68 4.12 13.55
CA LYS A 468 9.82 4.62 14.93
C LYS A 468 9.75 6.15 14.92
N GLU A 469 9.32 6.75 16.03
CA GLU A 469 9.21 8.21 16.21
C GLU A 469 8.03 8.88 15.47
N VAL A 470 7.25 8.13 14.68
CA VAL A 470 6.10 8.66 13.92
C VAL A 470 4.78 8.40 14.66
N GLY A 471 4.72 8.82 15.92
CA GLY A 471 3.51 8.78 16.75
C GLY A 471 2.46 9.83 16.37
N PRO A 472 1.28 9.80 17.00
CA PRO A 472 0.21 10.79 16.81
C PRO A 472 0.63 12.24 17.11
#